data_AF-A0A3D2UGG8-F1
#
_entry.id   AF-A0A3D2UGG8-F1
#
_cell.length_a   1.000
_cell.length_b   1.000
_cell.length_c   1.000
_cell.angle_alpha   90.00
_cell.angle_beta   90.00
_cell.angle_gamma   90.00
#
_symmetry.space_group_name_H-M   'P 1'
#
loop_
_entity.id
_entity.type
_entity.pdbx_description
1 polymer ?
#
loop_
_entity_poly.entity_id
_entity_poly.type
_entity_poly.pdbx_seq_one_letter_code
_entity_poly.pdbx_strand_id
1 'polypeptide(L)'
;MRNRRSLWLTLGISVVLGGCGGSFGGADRADGVTVDGDWSVITGNLMGQRYSDLAQINPSNFADLEVAWEYDATHLGSVNARSIPIYV
;
A
#
# COMPACT_ATOMS: atom_id res chain seq x y z
N MET A 1 25.96 44.73 -27.12
CA MET A 1 25.84 43.31 -27.52
C MET A 1 25.88 42.46 -26.26
N ARG A 2 24.73 42.04 -25.72
CA ARG A 2 24.62 41.05 -24.63
C ARG A 2 23.26 40.36 -24.78
N ASN A 3 23.30 39.06 -25.05
CA ASN A 3 22.24 38.32 -25.74
C ASN A 3 21.03 38.02 -24.83
N ARG A 4 19.87 38.57 -25.18
CA ARG A 4 18.56 38.45 -24.49
C ARG A 4 17.82 37.13 -24.76
N ARG A 5 18.54 36.06 -25.12
CA ARG A 5 17.93 34.80 -25.59
C ARG A 5 17.96 33.64 -24.58
N SER A 6 18.66 33.81 -23.46
CA SER A 6 18.84 32.72 -22.47
C SER A 6 17.77 32.66 -21.38
N LEU A 7 16.84 33.62 -21.31
CA LEU A 7 15.87 33.71 -20.21
C LEU A 7 14.58 32.89 -20.44
N TRP A 8 14.40 32.31 -21.63
CA TRP A 8 13.17 31.57 -22.01
C TRP A 8 13.34 30.04 -21.98
N LEU A 9 14.53 29.54 -21.66
CA LEU A 9 14.81 28.09 -21.61
C LEU A 9 14.56 27.48 -20.23
N THR A 10 14.48 28.27 -19.16
CA THR A 10 14.22 27.76 -17.80
C THR A 10 12.73 27.60 -17.48
N LEU A 11 11.81 28.18 -18.26
CA LEU A 11 10.37 28.00 -18.02
C LEU A 11 9.81 26.69 -18.61
N GLY A 12 10.49 26.10 -19.60
CA GLY A 12 10.04 24.87 -20.26
C GLY A 12 10.34 23.58 -19.48
N ILE A 13 11.34 23.60 -18.60
CA ILE A 13 11.80 22.41 -17.86
C ILE A 13 11.00 22.13 -16.57
N SER A 14 10.31 23.12 -16.00
CA SER A 14 9.48 22.90 -14.81
C SER A 14 8.09 22.32 -15.11
N VAL A 15 7.64 22.29 -16.37
CA VAL A 15 6.30 21.78 -16.72
C VAL A 15 6.27 20.25 -16.88
N VAL A 16 7.41 19.58 -17.04
CA VAL A 16 7.46 18.11 -17.19
C VAL A 16 7.42 17.37 -15.84
N LEU A 17 7.58 18.06 -14.72
CA LEU A 17 7.42 17.47 -13.37
C LEU A 17 6.00 17.63 -12.79
N GLY A 18 5.06 18.23 -13.53
CA GLY A 18 3.68 18.44 -13.08
C GLY A 18 2.67 17.38 -13.53
N GLY A 19 3.10 16.31 -14.23
CA GLY A 19 2.21 15.39 -14.97
C GLY A 19 1.83 14.08 -14.27
N CYS A 20 2.34 13.81 -13.06
CA CYS A 20 2.02 12.60 -12.31
C CYS A 20 1.61 12.92 -10.86
N GLY A 21 0.81 13.96 -10.70
CA GLY A 21 -0.11 14.05 -9.57
C GLY A 21 -1.26 13.07 -9.82
N GLY A 22 -1.00 11.77 -9.68
CA GLY A 22 -2.07 10.80 -9.57
C GLY A 22 -3.00 11.29 -8.46
N SER A 23 -4.28 11.43 -8.76
CA SER A 23 -5.30 11.62 -7.74
C SER A 23 -5.24 10.38 -6.84
N PHE A 24 -4.46 10.44 -5.76
CA PHE A 24 -4.66 9.59 -4.59
C PHE A 24 -5.92 10.12 -3.91
N GLY A 25 -7.05 9.89 -4.58
CA GLY A 25 -8.35 10.00 -3.96
C GLY A 25 -8.46 8.86 -2.98
N GLY A 26 -7.90 9.06 -1.78
CA GLY A 26 -8.29 8.31 -0.60
C GLY A 26 -9.75 8.63 -0.33
N ALA A 27 -10.64 7.94 -1.02
CA ALA A 27 -12.00 7.81 -0.54
C ALA A 27 -11.86 6.97 0.73
N ASP A 28 -11.92 7.63 1.89
CA ASP A 28 -12.09 6.98 3.19
C ASP A 28 -13.29 6.05 3.08
N ARG A 29 -13.03 4.77 2.77
CA ARG A 29 -14.07 3.78 2.60
C ARG A 29 -14.68 3.56 3.98
N ALA A 30 -15.96 3.92 4.08
CA ALA A 30 -16.78 3.79 5.27
C ALA A 30 -17.11 2.33 5.61
N ASP A 31 -16.10 1.45 5.68
CA ASP A 31 -16.25 0.01 5.99
C ASP A 31 -15.57 -0.41 7.31
N GLY A 32 -15.24 0.55 8.18
CA GLY A 32 -14.75 0.27 9.53
C GLY A 32 -13.24 -0.04 9.59
N VAL A 33 -12.45 1.03 9.53
CA VAL A 33 -11.03 1.14 9.92
C VAL A 33 -10.04 0.28 9.12
N THR A 34 -9.88 0.63 7.85
CA THR A 34 -8.62 0.41 7.12
C THR A 34 -8.02 1.78 6.81
N VAL A 35 -6.99 2.18 7.54
CA VAL A 35 -6.00 3.10 6.98
C VAL A 35 -5.24 2.31 5.92
N ASP A 36 -4.86 2.93 4.80
CA ASP A 36 -4.10 2.24 3.74
C ASP A 36 -2.92 1.45 4.34
N GLY A 37 -2.97 0.11 4.26
CA GLY A 37 -1.94 -0.78 4.83
C GLY A 37 -2.32 -1.55 6.09
N ASP A 38 -3.36 -1.15 6.81
CA ASP A 38 -3.77 -1.79 8.08
C ASP A 38 -4.69 -3.00 7.87
N TRP A 39 -4.65 -3.93 8.85
CA TRP A 39 -5.55 -5.11 8.93
C TRP A 39 -6.14 -5.24 10.34
N SER A 40 -7.05 -4.33 10.69
CA SER A 40 -7.58 -4.20 12.06
C SER A 40 -8.64 -5.26 12.42
N VAL A 41 -9.39 -5.75 11.42
CA VAL A 41 -10.42 -6.77 11.59
C VAL A 41 -9.90 -8.13 11.16
N ILE A 42 -10.05 -9.18 11.98
CA ILE A 42 -9.52 -10.53 11.68
C ILE A 42 -10.05 -11.11 10.35
N THR A 43 -11.23 -10.67 9.91
CA THR A 43 -11.88 -11.06 8.66
C THR A 43 -11.59 -10.09 7.50
N GLY A 44 -10.66 -9.14 7.66
CA GLY A 44 -10.29 -8.11 6.69
C GLY A 44 -11.17 -6.87 6.77
N ASN A 45 -12.49 -7.04 6.68
CA ASN A 45 -13.48 -5.97 6.86
C ASN A 45 -14.73 -6.48 7.60
N LEU A 46 -15.66 -5.56 7.87
CA LEU A 46 -16.91 -5.87 8.55
C LEU A 46 -17.78 -6.88 7.77
N MET A 47 -17.62 -6.93 6.45
CA MET A 47 -18.30 -7.88 5.56
C MET A 47 -17.59 -9.25 5.45
N GLY A 48 -16.44 -9.40 6.11
CA GLY A 48 -15.65 -10.63 6.17
C GLY A 48 -15.02 -11.10 4.86
N GLN A 49 -14.75 -10.20 3.94
CA GLN A 49 -14.31 -10.54 2.57
C GLN A 49 -12.84 -10.98 2.48
N ARG A 50 -12.02 -10.69 3.49
CA ARG A 50 -10.56 -10.92 3.47
C ARG A 50 -9.89 -10.31 2.22
N TYR A 51 -10.37 -9.16 1.79
CA TYR A 51 -9.92 -8.46 0.59
C TYR A 51 -9.15 -7.18 0.95
N SER A 52 -8.10 -6.87 0.18
CA SER A 52 -7.31 -5.64 0.29
C SER A 52 -7.24 -4.94 -1.07
N ASP A 53 -7.42 -3.62 -1.08
CA ASP A 53 -7.28 -2.77 -2.28
C ASP A 53 -5.80 -2.57 -2.69
N LEU A 54 -4.83 -3.01 -1.89
CA LEU A 54 -3.40 -2.86 -2.19
C LEU A 54 -2.99 -3.68 -3.42
N ALA A 55 -2.37 -3.01 -4.40
CA ALA A 55 -1.99 -3.61 -5.67
C ALA A 55 -0.48 -3.55 -5.98
N GLN A 56 0.36 -3.22 -4.97
CA GLN A 56 1.82 -3.19 -5.13
C GLN A 56 2.37 -4.55 -5.58
N ILE A 57 1.87 -5.63 -4.96
CA ILE A 57 2.13 -7.01 -5.34
C ILE A 57 0.99 -7.47 -6.25
N ASN A 58 1.31 -8.03 -7.40
CA ASN A 58 0.35 -8.40 -8.44
C ASN A 58 0.84 -9.63 -9.25
N PRO A 59 0.02 -10.20 -10.16
CA PRO A 59 0.38 -11.42 -10.89
C PRO A 59 1.66 -11.34 -11.73
N SER A 60 2.10 -10.14 -12.10
CA SER A 60 3.30 -9.95 -12.92
C SER A 60 4.60 -9.89 -12.10
N ASN A 61 4.55 -9.63 -10.80
CA ASN A 61 5.74 -9.48 -9.94
C ASN A 61 5.75 -10.39 -8.69
N PHE A 62 4.68 -11.14 -8.44
CA PHE A 62 4.61 -12.05 -7.28
C PHE A 62 5.75 -13.08 -7.26
N ALA A 63 6.24 -13.49 -8.44
CA ALA A 63 7.34 -14.43 -8.57
C ALA A 63 8.69 -13.88 -8.06
N ASP A 64 8.81 -12.57 -7.90
CA ASP A 64 10.05 -11.88 -7.50
C ASP A 64 10.09 -11.57 -6.00
N LEU A 65 9.14 -12.07 -5.20
CA LEU A 65 9.10 -11.80 -3.76
C LEU A 65 10.24 -12.48 -3.01
N GLU A 66 10.84 -11.74 -2.08
CA GLU A 66 11.87 -12.21 -1.16
C GLU A 66 11.40 -12.08 0.29
N VAL A 67 11.99 -12.88 1.18
CA VAL A 67 11.73 -12.78 2.62
C VAL A 67 12.31 -11.46 3.15
N ALA A 68 11.44 -10.59 3.65
CA ALA A 68 11.86 -9.32 4.24
C ALA A 68 12.43 -9.48 5.66
N TRP A 69 11.81 -10.33 6.48
CA TRP A 69 12.21 -10.65 7.86
C TRP A 69 11.45 -11.88 8.36
N GLU A 70 11.98 -12.50 9.42
CA GLU A 70 11.34 -13.61 10.15
C GLU A 70 11.30 -13.31 11.65
N TYR A 71 10.33 -13.87 12.36
CA TYR A 71 10.19 -13.73 13.82
C TYR A 71 10.06 -15.09 14.50
N ASP A 72 10.94 -15.36 15.47
CA ASP A 72 10.92 -16.58 16.28
C ASP A 72 10.00 -16.44 17.50
N ALA A 73 8.83 -17.05 17.40
CA ALA A 73 7.82 -17.10 18.46
C ALA A 73 7.94 -18.34 19.37
N THR A 74 9.00 -19.15 19.27
CA THR A 74 9.16 -20.40 20.05
C THR A 74 9.15 -20.17 21.57
N HIS A 75 9.62 -19.00 22.01
CA HIS A 75 9.59 -18.58 23.41
C HIS A 75 8.15 -18.48 23.99
N LEU A 76 7.11 -18.43 23.16
CA LEU A 76 5.71 -18.44 23.61
C LEU A 76 5.21 -19.83 24.05
N GLY A 77 6.00 -20.89 23.83
CA GLY A 77 5.67 -22.26 24.22
C GLY A 77 4.53 -22.88 23.38
N SER A 78 3.85 -23.89 23.95
CA SER A 78 2.70 -24.52 23.29
C SER A 78 1.49 -23.59 23.34
N VAL A 79 1.34 -22.77 22.31
CA VAL A 79 0.12 -22.00 22.09
C VAL A 79 -0.92 -22.92 21.43
N ASN A 80 -2.11 -23.01 22.02
CA ASN A 80 -3.23 -23.61 21.32
C ASN A 80 -3.58 -22.70 20.13
N ALA A 81 -3.08 -23.05 18.94
CA ALA A 81 -3.35 -22.31 17.70
C ALA A 81 -4.86 -22.30 17.32
N ARG A 82 -5.69 -23.01 18.10
CA ARG A 82 -7.14 -22.96 18.02
C ARG A 82 -7.71 -22.35 19.31
N SER A 83 -7.66 -21.04 19.42
CA SER A 83 -8.79 -20.36 20.04
C SER A 83 -9.98 -20.59 19.14
N ILE A 84 -10.77 -21.64 19.42
CA ILE A 84 -12.14 -21.93 18.95
C ILE A 84 -12.39 -21.70 17.45
N PRO A 85 -12.78 -22.70 16.63
CA PRO A 85 -13.14 -22.43 15.24
C PRO A 85 -14.18 -21.30 15.18
N ILE A 86 -13.78 -20.15 14.64
CA ILE A 86 -14.71 -19.06 14.31
C ILE A 86 -15.46 -19.57 13.08
N TYR A 87 -16.71 -19.98 13.30
CA TYR A 87 -17.64 -20.20 12.21
C TYR A 87 -17.93 -18.81 11.63
N VAL A 88 -17.49 -18.59 10.39
CA VAL A 88 -17.95 -17.49 9.54
C VAL A 88 -19.15 -18.00 8.77
#